data_AF-A0A3P1XNF0-F1
#
_entry.id   AF-A0A3P1XNF0-F1
#
_cell.length_a   1.000
_cell.length_b   1.000
_cell.length_c   1.000
_cell.angle_alpha   90.00
_cell.angle_beta   90.00
_cell.angle_gamma   90.00
#
_symmetry.space_group_name_H-M   'P 1'
#
loop_
_entity.id
_entity.type
_entity.pdbx_description
1 polymer ?
#
loop_
_entity_poly.entity_id
_entity_poly.type
_entity_poly.pdbx_seq_one_letter_code
_entity_poly.pdbx_strand_id
1 'polypeptide(L)'
;MDLSQLSCVELMQLNQLTLDELERRDVLRTRNNPVCEYTEWLVAEKMQMELAPPSTKGYDATTSEGRKIQIKSRKNNLRNKSLVLGIIRNYELNQFDELIAVIYNHDFSIRYAISIPHELVKEYGFYNKHQNGYTLRISNFLLKDPRVTDLIEFFEPDSERSSRE
;
A
#
# COMPACT_ATOMS: atom_id res chain seq x y z
N MET A 1 -17.35 -18.72 -8.39
CA MET A 1 -17.38 -18.45 -9.83
C MET A 1 -16.20 -19.17 -10.46
N ASP A 2 -16.41 -20.06 -11.43
CA ASP A 2 -15.32 -20.70 -12.16
C ASP A 2 -14.89 -19.79 -13.32
N LEU A 3 -13.74 -19.13 -13.16
CA LEU A 3 -13.22 -18.18 -14.14
C LEU A 3 -12.70 -18.87 -15.42
N SER A 4 -12.48 -20.20 -15.40
CA SER A 4 -11.97 -20.94 -16.57
C SER A 4 -12.97 -21.04 -17.71
N GLN A 5 -14.26 -20.82 -17.41
CA GLN A 5 -15.36 -20.89 -18.38
C GLN A 5 -15.66 -19.53 -19.05
N LEU A 6 -15.06 -18.44 -18.56
CA LEU A 6 -15.27 -17.10 -19.10
C LEU A 6 -14.29 -16.83 -20.25
N SER A 7 -14.79 -16.22 -21.32
CA SER A 7 -13.97 -15.65 -22.37
C SER A 7 -13.11 -14.49 -21.85
N CYS A 8 -12.07 -14.12 -22.60
CA CYS A 8 -11.24 -12.96 -22.26
C CYS A 8 -12.09 -11.67 -22.13
N VAL A 9 -13.13 -11.50 -22.95
CA VAL A 9 -14.00 -10.31 -22.88
C VAL A 9 -14.84 -10.32 -21.61
N GLU A 10 -15.41 -11.47 -21.23
CA GLU A 10 -16.18 -11.61 -19.98
C GLU A 10 -15.30 -11.38 -18.75
N LEU A 11 -14.03 -11.82 -18.77
CA LEU A 11 -13.07 -11.52 -17.70
C LEU A 11 -12.78 -10.01 -17.61
N MET A 12 -12.65 -9.32 -18.74
CA MET A 12 -12.47 -7.86 -18.75
C MET A 12 -13.72 -7.12 -18.28
N GLN A 13 -14.91 -7.60 -18.63
CA GLN A 13 -16.19 -7.05 -18.14
C GLN A 13 -16.32 -7.25 -16.63
N LEU A 14 -16.03 -8.44 -16.12
CA LEU A 14 -16.01 -8.72 -14.68
C LEU A 14 -15.02 -7.78 -13.96
N ASN A 15 -13.82 -7.59 -14.51
CA ASN A 15 -12.86 -6.64 -13.97
C ASN A 15 -13.42 -5.22 -13.93
N GLN A 16 -14.08 -4.74 -14.99
CA GLN A 16 -14.71 -3.40 -14.97
C GLN A 16 -15.79 -3.30 -13.90
N LEU A 17 -16.68 -4.29 -13.79
CA LEU A 17 -17.73 -4.31 -12.76
C LEU A 17 -17.15 -4.27 -11.34
N THR A 18 -16.03 -4.95 -11.10
CA THR A 18 -15.36 -4.89 -9.79
C THR A 18 -14.77 -3.50 -9.52
N LEU A 19 -14.21 -2.83 -10.53
CA LEU A 19 -13.69 -1.47 -10.39
C LEU A 19 -14.82 -0.45 -10.18
N ASP A 20 -15.94 -0.62 -10.89
CA ASP A 20 -17.15 0.20 -10.74
C ASP A 20 -17.68 0.13 -9.31
N GLU A 21 -17.77 -1.07 -8.74
CA GLU A 21 -18.23 -1.25 -7.37
C GLU A 21 -17.28 -0.66 -6.34
N LEU A 22 -15.96 -0.72 -6.56
CA LEU A 22 -14.98 -0.10 -5.66
C LEU A 22 -15.02 1.43 -5.74
N GLU A 23 -15.23 2.01 -6.92
CA GLU A 23 -15.43 3.45 -7.07
C GLU A 23 -16.74 3.89 -6.42
N ARG A 24 -17.83 3.13 -6.58
CA ARG A 24 -19.13 3.41 -5.92
C ARG A 24 -19.03 3.38 -4.38
N ARG A 25 -18.03 2.70 -3.83
CA ARG A 25 -17.72 2.66 -2.39
C ARG A 25 -16.71 3.72 -1.95
N ASP A 26 -16.35 4.65 -2.84
CA ASP A 26 -15.33 5.69 -2.62
C ASP A 26 -13.94 5.13 -2.29
N VAL A 27 -13.66 3.87 -2.68
CA VAL A 27 -12.34 3.24 -2.51
C VAL A 27 -11.38 3.65 -3.62
N LEU A 28 -11.88 3.71 -4.87
CA LEU A 28 -11.12 4.16 -6.03
C LEU A 28 -11.54 5.57 -6.41
N ARG A 29 -10.56 6.41 -6.72
CA ARG A 29 -10.75 7.82 -7.11
C ARG A 29 -10.43 8.06 -8.59
N THR A 30 -9.47 7.32 -9.15
CA THR A 30 -8.97 7.53 -10.52
C THR A 30 -8.88 6.29 -11.39
N ARG A 31 -8.87 5.09 -10.77
CA ARG A 31 -8.64 3.78 -11.41
C ARG A 31 -7.28 3.61 -12.09
N ASN A 32 -6.35 4.57 -11.95
CA ASN A 32 -5.03 4.48 -12.59
C ASN A 32 -4.19 3.34 -12.01
N ASN A 33 -4.33 3.11 -10.71
CA ASN A 33 -3.68 1.98 -10.05
C ASN A 33 -4.57 1.47 -8.91
N PRO A 34 -5.55 0.60 -9.22
CA PRO A 34 -6.56 0.17 -8.26
C PRO A 34 -6.00 -0.45 -6.99
N VAL A 35 -4.86 -1.15 -7.08
CA VAL A 35 -4.22 -1.76 -5.90
C VAL A 35 -3.56 -0.71 -5.02
N CYS A 36 -2.92 0.31 -5.59
CA CYS A 36 -2.39 1.44 -4.81
C CYS A 36 -3.53 2.21 -4.15
N GLU A 37 -4.55 2.60 -4.90
CA GLU A 37 -5.68 3.38 -4.38
C GLU A 37 -6.44 2.62 -3.29
N TYR A 38 -6.69 1.32 -3.48
CA TYR A 38 -7.23 0.46 -2.42
C TYR A 38 -6.38 0.47 -1.15
N THR A 39 -5.05 0.43 -1.30
CA THR A 39 -4.14 0.42 -0.15
C THR A 39 -4.10 1.78 0.55
N GLU A 40 -4.10 2.88 -0.21
CA GLU A 40 -4.22 4.23 0.32
C GLU A 40 -5.51 4.38 1.14
N TRP A 41 -6.64 4.00 0.55
CA TRP A 41 -7.95 4.00 1.23
C TRP A 41 -7.94 3.14 2.50
N LEU A 42 -7.44 1.91 2.43
CA LEU A 42 -7.42 0.99 3.55
C LEU A 42 -6.59 1.52 4.73
N VAL A 43 -5.39 2.03 4.45
CA VAL A 43 -4.51 2.62 5.47
C VAL A 43 -5.16 3.86 6.07
N ALA A 44 -5.72 4.74 5.24
CA ALA A 44 -6.36 5.95 5.71
C ALA A 44 -7.59 5.66 6.58
N GLU A 45 -8.43 4.69 6.19
CA GLU A 45 -9.61 4.26 6.96
C GLU A 45 -9.21 3.67 8.32
N LYS A 46 -8.28 2.70 8.33
CA LYS A 46 -7.88 2.00 9.56
C LYS A 46 -7.08 2.86 10.54
N MET A 47 -6.32 3.82 10.03
CA MET A 47 -5.47 4.69 10.84
C MET A 47 -6.01 6.11 10.97
N GLN A 48 -7.25 6.36 10.55
CA GLN A 48 -7.92 7.66 10.66
C GLN A 48 -7.12 8.83 10.05
N MET A 49 -6.53 8.59 8.88
CA MET A 49 -5.75 9.60 8.14
C MET A 49 -6.61 10.27 7.06
N GLU A 50 -6.22 11.48 6.68
CA GLU A 50 -6.82 12.18 5.54
C GLU A 50 -6.03 11.90 4.27
N LEU A 51 -6.70 11.40 3.22
CA LEU A 51 -6.06 11.17 1.92
C LEU A 51 -5.69 12.49 1.25
N ALA A 52 -4.48 12.56 0.73
CA ALA A 52 -4.02 13.69 -0.07
C ALA A 52 -4.84 13.82 -1.36
N PRO A 53 -5.08 15.05 -1.86
CA PRO A 53 -5.72 15.25 -3.16
C PRO A 53 -5.00 14.52 -4.30
N PRO A 54 -5.71 14.11 -5.36
CA PRO A 54 -5.08 13.51 -6.53
C PRO A 54 -3.92 14.36 -7.07
N SER A 55 -2.87 13.69 -7.56
CA SER A 55 -1.66 14.34 -8.09
C SER A 55 -0.81 15.11 -7.07
N THR A 56 -1.07 14.95 -5.77
CA THR A 56 -0.16 15.40 -4.72
C THR A 56 1.18 14.70 -4.85
N LYS A 57 2.27 15.46 -4.71
CA LYS A 57 3.63 14.94 -4.86
C LYS A 57 4.23 14.61 -3.49
N GLY A 58 4.67 13.37 -3.35
CA GLY A 58 5.60 12.95 -2.30
C GLY A 58 4.96 12.43 -1.02
N TYR A 59 3.63 12.50 -0.87
CA TYR A 59 2.88 11.84 0.20
C TYR A 59 1.46 11.54 -0.29
N ASP A 60 0.80 10.57 0.35
CA ASP A 60 -0.52 10.06 -0.04
C ASP A 60 -1.58 10.31 1.05
N ALA A 61 -1.18 10.51 2.30
CA ALA A 61 -2.10 10.82 3.40
C ALA A 61 -1.43 11.70 4.49
N THR A 62 -2.24 12.30 5.36
CA THR A 62 -1.80 13.04 6.54
C THR A 62 -2.48 12.57 7.81
N THR A 63 -1.73 12.52 8.92
CA THR A 63 -2.30 12.23 10.26
C THR A 63 -2.99 13.46 10.86
N SER A 64 -3.72 13.28 11.96
CA SER A 64 -4.31 14.37 12.76
C SER A 64 -3.28 15.39 13.25
N GLU A 65 -2.03 14.96 13.46
CA GLU A 65 -0.91 15.82 13.87
C GLU A 65 -0.21 16.49 12.69
N GLY A 66 -0.69 16.28 11.46
CA GLY A 66 -0.14 16.87 10.24
C GLY A 66 1.10 16.15 9.70
N ARG A 67 1.41 14.93 10.16
CA ARG A 67 2.50 14.13 9.60
C ARG A 67 2.14 13.64 8.21
N LYS A 68 3.08 13.73 7.28
CA LYS A 68 2.91 13.32 5.88
C LYS A 68 3.35 11.88 5.69
N ILE A 69 2.45 11.07 5.15
CA ILE A 69 2.64 9.63 5.00
C ILE A 69 2.67 9.29 3.51
N GLN A 70 3.74 8.62 3.06
CA GLN A 70 3.77 7.96 1.76
C GLN A 70 3.34 6.50 1.96
N ILE A 71 2.45 5.99 1.12
CA ILE A 71 1.91 4.64 1.17
C ILE A 71 2.39 3.88 -0.09
N LYS A 72 2.93 2.68 0.10
CA LYS A 72 3.33 1.81 -1.01
C LYS A 72 2.79 0.41 -0.84
N SER A 73 2.15 -0.07 -1.90
CA SER A 73 1.68 -1.45 -1.97
C SER A 73 2.58 -2.33 -2.84
N ARG A 74 2.61 -3.61 -2.50
CA ARG A 74 3.11 -4.68 -3.38
C ARG A 74 2.22 -5.89 -3.33
N LYS A 75 1.74 -6.30 -4.50
CA LYS A 75 1.04 -7.56 -4.68
C LYS A 75 2.02 -8.63 -5.14
N ASN A 76 2.15 -9.70 -4.36
CA ASN A 76 2.84 -10.90 -4.82
C ASN A 76 1.93 -11.64 -5.81
N ASN A 77 2.52 -12.14 -6.90
CA ASN A 77 1.84 -13.10 -7.77
C ASN A 77 2.67 -14.38 -7.88
N LEU A 78 2.08 -15.43 -8.47
CA LEU A 78 2.71 -16.75 -8.57
C LEU A 78 4.09 -16.71 -9.24
N ARG A 79 4.35 -15.73 -10.11
CA ARG A 79 5.61 -15.57 -10.88
C ARG A 79 6.57 -14.55 -10.26
N ASN A 80 6.08 -13.65 -9.41
CA ASN A 80 6.87 -12.57 -8.80
C ASN A 80 6.55 -12.44 -7.30
N LYS A 81 7.49 -12.93 -6.49
CA LYS A 81 7.49 -12.85 -5.02
C LYS A 81 8.39 -11.72 -4.49
N SER A 82 8.69 -10.73 -5.33
CA SER A 82 9.59 -9.64 -4.97
C SER A 82 8.98 -8.75 -3.91
N LEU A 83 9.76 -8.52 -2.84
CA LEU A 83 9.44 -7.58 -1.77
C LEU A 83 10.04 -6.19 -2.01
N VAL A 84 10.42 -5.88 -3.25
CA VAL A 84 11.02 -4.58 -3.63
C VAL A 84 9.90 -3.59 -3.96
N LEU A 85 9.85 -2.48 -3.22
CA LEU A 85 8.87 -1.41 -3.36
C LEU A 85 9.06 -0.58 -4.63
N GLY A 86 8.06 0.24 -4.93
CA GLY A 86 8.12 1.20 -6.03
C GLY A 86 9.18 2.26 -5.77
N ILE A 87 9.69 2.85 -6.85
CA ILE A 87 10.66 3.94 -6.75
C ILE A 87 10.09 5.11 -5.91
N ILE A 88 10.94 5.66 -5.05
CA ILE A 88 10.75 6.87 -4.27
C ILE A 88 11.63 7.92 -4.93
N ARG A 89 10.99 8.85 -5.64
CA ARG A 89 11.67 9.95 -6.32
C ARG A 89 11.80 11.12 -5.37
N ASN A 90 12.73 12.03 -5.67
CA ASN A 90 12.91 13.26 -4.92
C ASN A 90 13.10 13.03 -3.41
N TYR A 91 13.76 11.93 -3.03
CA TYR A 91 13.98 11.56 -1.63
C TYR A 91 14.55 12.74 -0.82
N GLU A 92 15.56 13.42 -1.37
CA GLU A 92 16.23 14.57 -0.74
C GLU A 92 15.32 15.79 -0.50
N LEU A 93 14.10 15.83 -1.08
CA LEU A 93 13.12 16.90 -0.81
C LEU A 93 12.32 16.66 0.48
N ASN A 94 12.51 15.54 1.18
CA ASN A 94 11.85 15.22 2.46
C ASN A 94 10.33 15.44 2.42
N GLN A 95 9.66 14.91 1.39
CA GLN A 95 8.24 15.20 1.13
C GLN A 95 7.26 14.41 2.01
N PHE A 96 7.75 13.42 2.75
CA PHE A 96 7.00 12.60 3.70
C PHE A 96 7.86 12.31 4.93
N ASP A 97 7.22 12.13 6.07
CA ASP A 97 7.83 11.80 7.36
C ASP A 97 7.97 10.28 7.54
N GLU A 98 6.99 9.51 7.05
CA GLU A 98 6.97 8.05 7.14
C GLU A 98 6.49 7.39 5.85
N LEU A 99 7.02 6.20 5.61
CA LEU A 99 6.58 5.29 4.56
C LEU A 99 5.81 4.13 5.19
N ILE A 100 4.52 4.00 4.87
CA ILE A 100 3.75 2.80 5.17
C ILE A 100 3.86 1.85 3.97
N ALA A 101 4.39 0.65 4.21
CA ALA A 101 4.52 -0.40 3.21
C ALA A 101 3.55 -1.55 3.50
N VAL A 102 2.66 -1.84 2.55
CA VAL A 102 1.71 -2.97 2.63
C VAL A 102 2.05 -4.00 1.56
N ILE A 103 2.33 -5.22 2.00
CA ILE A 103 2.66 -6.36 1.15
C ILE A 103 1.53 -7.36 1.22
N TYR A 104 0.94 -7.70 0.08
CA TYR A 104 -0.16 -8.67 0.00
C TYR A 104 0.32 -10.07 -0.37
N ASN A 105 -0.40 -11.07 0.15
CA ASN A 105 -0.46 -12.41 -0.41
C ASN A 105 -1.26 -12.41 -1.73
N HIS A 106 -1.33 -13.57 -2.40
CA HIS A 106 -2.00 -13.69 -3.70
C HIS A 106 -3.52 -13.41 -3.61
N ASP A 107 -4.13 -13.73 -2.48
CA ASP A 107 -5.54 -13.60 -2.16
C ASP A 107 -5.92 -12.23 -1.57
N PHE A 108 -5.00 -11.25 -1.61
CA PHE A 108 -5.16 -9.93 -0.98
C PHE A 108 -5.19 -9.92 0.56
N SER A 109 -4.96 -11.04 1.25
CA SER A 109 -4.61 -10.97 2.68
C SER A 109 -3.28 -10.23 2.86
N ILE A 110 -3.14 -9.49 3.95
CA ILE A 110 -1.92 -8.73 4.21
C ILE A 110 -0.88 -9.67 4.80
N ARG A 111 0.31 -9.66 4.20
CA ARG A 111 1.49 -10.39 4.68
C ARG A 111 2.33 -9.53 5.62
N TYR A 112 2.52 -8.26 5.25
CA TYR A 112 3.22 -7.27 6.07
C TYR A 112 2.51 -5.93 5.92
N ALA A 113 2.30 -5.23 7.03
CA ALA A 113 1.99 -3.81 7.05
C ALA A 113 2.95 -3.18 8.04
N ILE A 114 3.84 -2.28 7.58
CA ILE A 114 4.86 -1.68 8.44
C ILE A 114 4.97 -0.18 8.19
N SER A 115 5.18 0.59 9.25
CA SER A 115 5.61 1.99 9.18
C SER A 115 7.14 2.07 9.26
N ILE A 116 7.73 2.82 8.33
CA ILE A 116 9.17 2.96 8.14
C ILE A 116 9.49 4.46 8.18
N PRO A 117 10.28 4.94 9.15
CA PRO A 117 10.77 6.31 9.16
C PRO A 117 11.51 6.69 7.88
N HIS A 118 11.40 7.96 7.46
CA HIS A 118 11.95 8.45 6.20
C HIS A 118 13.43 8.07 6.01
N GLU A 119 14.26 8.23 7.04
CA GLU A 119 15.70 7.96 7.00
C GLU A 119 16.02 6.50 6.67
N LEU A 120 15.18 5.55 7.10
CA LEU A 120 15.41 4.13 6.86
C LEU A 120 15.29 3.76 5.38
N VAL A 121 14.56 4.55 4.59
CA VAL A 121 14.44 4.33 3.15
C VAL A 121 15.81 4.44 2.48
N LYS A 122 16.67 5.36 2.92
CA LYS A 122 18.04 5.50 2.38
C LYS A 122 19.03 4.55 3.05
N GLU A 123 18.86 4.25 4.34
CA GLU A 123 19.73 3.30 5.06
C GLU A 123 19.60 1.86 4.52
N TYR A 124 18.37 1.39 4.28
CA TYR A 124 18.09 0.03 3.80
C TYR A 124 17.83 -0.06 2.30
N GLY A 125 17.53 1.07 1.67
CA GLY A 125 17.26 1.13 0.23
C GLY A 125 18.53 1.22 -0.59
N PHE A 126 18.34 1.19 -1.90
CA PHE A 126 19.41 1.41 -2.86
C PHE A 126 18.93 2.37 -3.95
N TYR A 127 19.87 3.16 -4.45
CA TYR A 127 19.60 4.11 -5.50
C TYR A 127 19.46 3.39 -6.84
N ASN A 128 18.33 3.59 -7.52
CA ASN A 128 18.11 3.12 -8.88
C ASN A 128 18.39 4.26 -9.87
N LYS A 129 19.53 4.18 -10.55
CA LYS A 129 19.97 5.18 -11.53
C LYS A 129 19.01 5.32 -12.71
N HIS A 130 18.39 4.24 -13.17
CA HIS A 130 17.49 4.26 -14.33
C HIS A 130 16.18 4.98 -14.03
N GLN A 131 15.66 4.84 -12.81
CA GLN A 131 14.38 5.46 -12.40
C GLN A 131 14.57 6.76 -11.62
N ASN A 132 15.82 7.16 -11.37
CA ASN A 132 16.23 8.36 -10.65
C ASN A 132 15.55 8.49 -9.28
N GLY A 133 15.79 7.51 -8.40
CA GLY A 133 15.23 7.50 -7.06
C GLY A 133 15.69 6.32 -6.22
N TYR A 134 15.17 6.21 -5.00
CA TYR A 134 15.44 5.11 -4.08
C TYR A 134 14.38 4.03 -4.19
N THR A 135 14.79 2.78 -4.06
CA THR A 135 13.86 1.67 -3.83
C THR A 135 14.32 0.88 -2.63
N LEU A 136 13.37 0.24 -1.95
CA LEU A 136 13.58 -0.47 -0.71
C LEU A 136 13.04 -1.89 -0.85
N ARG A 137 13.80 -2.88 -0.38
CA ARG A 137 13.32 -4.25 -0.22
C ARG A 137 12.86 -4.43 1.22
N ILE A 138 11.65 -4.96 1.41
CA ILE A 138 11.21 -5.44 2.73
C ILE A 138 11.99 -6.70 3.08
N SER A 139 13.13 -6.52 3.75
CA SER A 139 14.05 -7.58 4.15
C SER A 139 13.85 -7.96 5.62
N ASN A 140 14.33 -9.14 6.02
CA ASN A 140 14.28 -9.55 7.42
C ASN A 140 15.08 -8.63 8.36
N PHE A 141 16.09 -7.91 7.84
CA PHE A 141 16.84 -6.93 8.63
C PHE A 141 16.01 -5.67 8.89
N LEU A 142 15.37 -5.13 7.84
CA LEU A 142 14.46 -4.00 7.98
C LEU A 142 13.31 -4.32 8.94
N LEU A 143 12.69 -5.50 8.80
CA LEU A 143 11.59 -5.94 9.67
C LEU A 143 11.99 -6.10 11.15
N LYS A 144 13.28 -6.18 11.45
CA LYS A 144 13.81 -6.32 12.81
C LYS A 144 14.42 -5.02 13.35
N ASP A 145 14.47 -3.96 12.54
CA ASP A 145 14.95 -2.67 13.01
C ASP A 145 13.95 -2.11 14.05
N PRO A 146 14.38 -1.75 15.26
CA PRO A 146 13.48 -1.29 16.31
C PRO A 146 12.76 0.03 15.98
N ARG A 147 13.19 0.76 14.95
CA ARG A 147 12.53 1.97 14.45
C ARG A 147 11.38 1.66 13.50
N VAL A 148 11.25 0.43 13.01
CA VAL A 148 10.12 -0.01 12.17
C VAL A 148 8.99 -0.47 13.06
N THR A 149 7.78 0.06 12.81
CA THR A 149 6.58 -0.34 13.54
C THR A 149 5.78 -1.34 12.73
N ASP A 150 5.44 -2.48 13.32
CA ASP A 150 4.48 -3.41 12.73
C ASP A 150 3.07 -2.85 12.91
N LEU A 151 2.30 -2.81 11.82
CA LEU A 151 0.95 -2.29 11.75
C LEU A 151 -0.08 -3.40 11.45
N ILE A 152 0.32 -4.68 11.39
CA ILE A 152 -0.56 -5.76 10.93
C ILE A 152 -1.87 -5.82 11.72
N GLU A 153 -1.83 -5.57 13.03
CA GLU A 153 -2.99 -5.60 13.93
C GLU A 153 -4.06 -4.55 13.59
N PHE A 154 -3.71 -3.46 12.90
CA PHE A 154 -4.69 -2.46 12.43
C PHE A 154 -5.56 -2.96 11.27
N PHE A 155 -5.15 -4.06 10.62
CA PHE A 155 -5.77 -4.56 9.39
C PHE A 155 -6.31 -5.97 9.51
N GLU A 156 -6.04 -6.66 10.62
CA GLU A 156 -6.74 -7.90 10.91
C GLU A 156 -8.21 -7.59 11.21
N PRO A 157 -9.16 -8.36 10.65
CA PRO A 157 -10.56 -8.19 11.01
C PRO A 157 -10.72 -8.40 12.52
N ASP A 158 -11.58 -7.61 13.16
CA ASP A 158 -12.01 -7.79 14.56
C ASP A 158 -12.67 -9.18 14.74
N SER A 159 -11.88 -10.25 14.81
CA SER A 159 -12.34 -11.50 15.40
C SER A 159 -12.35 -11.28 16.91
N GLU A 160 -13.51 -10.85 17.43
CA GLU A 160 -13.89 -10.65 18.84
C GLU A 160 -14.25 -9.19 19.26
N ARG A 161 -15.24 -8.57 18.60
CA ARG A 161 -16.04 -7.48 19.22
C ARG A 161 -17.56 -7.60 19.01
N SER A 162 -18.06 -8.82 18.81
CA SER A 162 -19.51 -9.08 18.76
C SER A 162 -19.88 -10.36 19.52
N SER A 163 -19.82 -10.29 20.85
CA SER A 163 -20.64 -11.08 21.80
C SER A 163 -20.33 -10.67 23.25
N ARG A 164 -20.45 -9.38 23.53
CA ARG A 164 -20.64 -8.86 24.90
C ARG A 164 -21.50 -7.61 24.85
N GLU A 165 -22.77 -7.78 24.50
CA GLU A 165 -23.91 -7.03 25.05
C GLU A 165 -25.11 -7.97 25.12
#